data_AF-A0A7Y3JY30-F1
#
_entry.id   AF-A0A7Y3JY30-F1
#
_cell.length_a   1.000
_cell.length_b   1.000
_cell.length_c   1.000
_cell.angle_alpha   90.00
_cell.angle_beta   90.00
_cell.angle_gamma   90.00
#
_symmetry.space_group_name_H-M   'P 1'
#
loop_
_entity.id
_entity.type
_entity.pdbx_description
1 polymer ?
#
loop_
_entity_poly.entity_id
_entity_poly.type
_entity_poly.pdbx_seq_one_letter_code
_entity_poly.pdbx_strand_id
1 'polypeptide(L)'
;MSNENFPKQLHVINRLTITAMLWLNGIAHIIIGLALAVSVLMFTWLFFIDMGQAINANNLVHGFLRSLGTLMLLWTVSALIVAEIRYLEGGKLGVDTFVEVALVVVLRKVITLPVLEIAPPMQEVLLWEGGALLLGILYLVIRWAQRRENDADGPGTGKST
;
A
#
# COMPACT_ATOMS: atom_id res chain seq x y z
N MET A 1 42.84 2.93 -31.26
CA MET A 1 42.68 1.45 -31.34
C MET A 1 42.50 0.91 -29.92
N SER A 2 41.25 0.71 -29.51
CA SER A 2 40.86 0.03 -28.27
C SER A 2 39.64 -0.83 -28.61
N ASN A 3 39.78 -2.14 -28.41
CA ASN A 3 38.92 -3.19 -28.97
C ASN A 3 37.46 -3.11 -28.50
N GLU A 4 36.55 -2.86 -29.45
CA GLU A 4 35.10 -3.04 -29.32
C GLU A 4 34.69 -4.52 -29.45
N ASN A 5 35.19 -5.36 -28.54
CA ASN A 5 34.71 -6.74 -28.40
C ASN A 5 33.82 -6.85 -27.15
N PHE A 6 32.63 -6.24 -27.21
CA PHE A 6 31.54 -6.63 -26.32
C PHE A 6 31.08 -8.05 -26.74
N PRO A 7 31.23 -9.08 -25.88
CA PRO A 7 30.99 -10.46 -26.30
C PRO A 7 29.49 -10.65 -26.58
N LYS A 8 29.16 -11.08 -27.81
CA LYS A 8 27.79 -11.39 -28.28
C LYS A 8 27.00 -12.33 -27.36
N GLN A 9 27.68 -13.07 -26.47
CA GLN A 9 27.08 -13.97 -25.49
C GLN A 9 26.27 -13.25 -24.40
N LEU A 10 26.66 -12.01 -24.02
CA LEU A 10 25.93 -11.23 -23.00
C LEU A 10 24.54 -10.77 -23.47
N HIS A 11 24.35 -10.54 -24.77
CA HIS A 11 23.05 -10.11 -25.30
C HIS A 11 21.99 -11.22 -25.25
N VAL A 12 22.39 -12.49 -25.41
CA VAL A 12 21.47 -13.64 -25.34
C VAL A 12 21.05 -13.88 -23.88
N ILE A 13 22.00 -13.81 -22.95
CA ILE A 13 21.73 -13.93 -21.51
C ILE A 13 20.84 -12.78 -21.05
N ASN A 14 21.13 -11.54 -21.45
CA ASN A 14 20.33 -10.38 -21.07
C ASN A 14 18.87 -10.51 -21.54
N ARG A 15 18.64 -10.95 -22.79
CA ARG A 15 17.27 -11.14 -23.30
C ARG A 15 16.51 -12.25 -22.56
N LEU A 16 17.20 -13.35 -22.22
CA LEU A 16 16.62 -14.41 -21.39
C LEU A 16 16.25 -13.89 -20.01
N THR A 17 17.16 -13.18 -19.34
CA THR A 17 16.95 -12.60 -18.00
C THR A 17 15.78 -11.63 -17.98
N ILE A 18 15.69 -10.72 -18.96
CA ILE A 18 14.58 -9.75 -19.05
C ILE A 18 13.25 -10.48 -19.27
N THR A 19 13.21 -11.48 -20.14
CA THR A 19 11.98 -12.26 -20.41
C THR A 19 11.54 -13.04 -19.17
N ALA A 20 12.49 -13.66 -18.46
CA ALA A 20 12.20 -14.37 -17.22
C ALA A 20 11.70 -13.42 -16.13
N MET A 21 12.30 -12.24 -16.01
CA MET A 21 11.91 -11.22 -15.02
C MET A 21 10.49 -10.70 -15.29
N LEU A 22 10.12 -10.46 -16.55
CA LEU A 22 8.76 -10.06 -16.93
C LEU A 22 7.73 -11.16 -16.62
N TRP A 23 8.07 -12.41 -16.94
CA TRP A 23 7.16 -13.54 -16.71
C TRP A 23 6.95 -13.81 -15.21
N LEU A 24 8.04 -13.77 -14.43
CA LEU A 24 8.00 -13.93 -12.98
C LEU A 24 7.21 -12.79 -12.33
N ASN A 25 7.39 -11.54 -12.79
CA ASN A 25 6.62 -10.42 -12.29
C ASN A 25 5.12 -10.61 -12.55
N GLY A 26 4.73 -11.03 -13.76
CA GLY A 26 3.34 -11.35 -14.07
C GLY A 26 2.73 -12.41 -13.15
N ILE A 27 3.46 -13.50 -12.88
CA ILE A 27 3.01 -14.56 -11.97
C ILE A 27 2.91 -14.08 -10.53
N ALA A 28 3.91 -13.31 -10.07
CA ALA A 28 3.91 -12.77 -8.71
C ALA A 28 2.64 -11.95 -8.46
N HIS A 29 2.29 -11.09 -9.41
CA HIS A 29 1.07 -10.28 -9.37
C HIS A 29 -0.21 -11.12 -9.35
N ILE A 30 -0.33 -12.15 -10.19
CA ILE A 30 -1.48 -13.08 -10.13
C ILE A 30 -1.62 -13.74 -8.74
N ILE A 31 -0.50 -14.19 -8.16
CA ILE A 31 -0.50 -14.80 -6.82
C ILE A 31 -0.90 -13.77 -5.75
N ILE A 32 -0.39 -12.54 -5.83
CA ILE A 32 -0.71 -11.45 -4.91
C ILE A 32 -2.21 -11.11 -5.00
N GLY A 33 -2.76 -10.93 -6.21
CA GLY A 33 -4.17 -10.68 -6.42
C GLY A 33 -5.07 -11.77 -5.82
N LEU A 34 -4.69 -13.04 -6.00
CA LEU A 34 -5.41 -14.17 -5.39
C LEU A 34 -5.32 -14.14 -3.85
N ALA A 35 -4.13 -13.88 -3.30
CA ALA A 35 -3.92 -13.78 -1.86
C ALA A 35 -4.74 -12.62 -1.24
N LEU A 36 -4.82 -11.48 -1.93
CA LEU A 36 -5.64 -10.35 -1.51
C LEU A 36 -7.13 -10.70 -1.53
N ALA A 37 -7.61 -11.40 -2.56
CA ALA A 37 -9.00 -11.85 -2.64
C ALA A 37 -9.38 -12.78 -1.49
N VAL A 38 -8.52 -13.76 -1.16
CA VAL A 38 -8.71 -14.63 0.01
C VAL A 38 -8.68 -13.82 1.31
N SER A 39 -7.78 -12.85 1.41
CA SER A 39 -7.68 -11.97 2.60
C SER A 39 -8.96 -11.19 2.84
N VAL A 40 -9.64 -10.69 1.79
CA VAL A 40 -10.94 -10.02 1.92
C VAL A 40 -11.96 -10.94 2.56
N LEU A 41 -12.06 -12.19 2.12
CA LEU A 41 -13.00 -13.17 2.68
C LEU A 41 -12.68 -13.45 4.16
N MET A 42 -11.41 -13.66 4.49
CA MET A 42 -10.97 -13.92 5.86
C MET A 42 -11.24 -12.73 6.80
N PHE A 43 -10.91 -11.51 6.37
CA PHE A 43 -11.15 -10.31 7.19
C PHE A 43 -12.63 -9.96 7.31
N THR A 44 -13.43 -10.23 6.28
CA THR A 44 -14.88 -10.07 6.36
C THR A 44 -15.47 -11.03 7.38
N TRP A 45 -15.02 -12.29 7.39
CA TRP A 45 -15.40 -13.26 8.41
C TRP A 45 -14.98 -12.82 9.81
N LEU A 46 -13.73 -12.35 9.96
CA LEU A 46 -13.21 -11.86 11.24
C LEU A 46 -14.04 -10.67 11.77
N PHE A 47 -14.45 -9.76 10.89
CA PHE A 47 -15.29 -8.62 11.25
C PHE A 47 -16.62 -9.06 11.88
N PHE A 48 -17.30 -10.06 11.32
CA PHE A 48 -18.55 -10.58 11.90
C PHE A 48 -18.32 -11.22 13.28
N ILE A 49 -17.21 -11.94 13.46
CA ILE A 49 -16.84 -12.50 14.77
C ILE A 49 -16.59 -11.39 15.79
N ASP A 50 -15.80 -10.38 15.44
CA ASP A 50 -15.50 -9.24 16.32
C ASP A 50 -16.80 -8.49 16.70
N MET A 51 -17.69 -8.29 15.73
CA MET A 51 -18.99 -7.63 15.94
C MET A 51 -19.91 -8.46 16.87
N GLY A 52 -19.95 -9.78 16.71
CA GLY A 52 -20.72 -10.66 17.60
C GLY A 52 -20.20 -10.65 19.04
N GLN A 53 -18.87 -10.65 19.22
CA GLN A 53 -18.26 -10.56 20.55
C GLN A 53 -18.52 -9.20 21.22
N ALA A 54 -18.51 -8.11 20.45
CA ALA A 54 -18.81 -6.76 20.95
C ALA A 54 -20.20 -6.66 21.60
N ILE A 55 -21.20 -7.27 20.96
CA ILE A 55 -22.59 -7.28 21.43
C ILE A 55 -22.71 -8.11 22.72
N ASN A 56 -22.07 -9.27 22.78
CA ASN A 56 -22.17 -10.19 23.93
C ASN A 56 -21.42 -9.69 25.18
N ALA A 57 -20.34 -8.92 25.02
CA ALA A 57 -19.48 -8.51 26.13
C ALA A 57 -19.97 -7.28 26.91
N ASN A 58 -21.09 -6.65 26.53
CA ASN A 58 -21.62 -5.40 27.10
C ASN A 58 -20.62 -4.21 27.09
N ASN A 59 -19.49 -4.35 26.38
CA ASN A 59 -18.48 -3.32 26.19
C ASN A 59 -18.47 -2.92 24.71
N LEU A 60 -19.53 -2.21 24.33
CA LEU A 60 -19.77 -1.79 22.94
C LEU A 60 -18.65 -0.90 22.40
N VAL A 61 -18.03 -0.07 23.24
CA VAL A 61 -16.95 0.83 22.81
C VAL A 61 -15.70 0.03 22.44
N HIS A 62 -15.30 -0.92 23.28
CA HIS A 62 -14.11 -1.74 23.02
C HIS A 62 -14.30 -2.63 21.78
N GLY A 63 -15.49 -3.23 21.65
CA GLY A 63 -15.84 -4.01 20.46
C GLY A 63 -15.94 -3.17 19.19
N PHE A 64 -16.53 -1.97 19.26
CA PHE A 64 -16.63 -1.05 18.12
C PHE A 64 -15.25 -0.63 17.60
N LEU A 65 -14.35 -0.20 18.48
CA LEU A 65 -12.99 0.21 18.07
C LEU A 65 -12.19 -0.95 17.48
N ARG A 66 -12.36 -2.16 18.01
CA ARG A 66 -11.77 -3.37 17.45
C ARG A 66 -12.31 -3.67 16.04
N SER A 67 -13.63 -3.66 15.87
CA SER A 67 -14.27 -3.89 14.57
C SER A 67 -13.92 -2.80 13.55
N LEU A 68 -13.82 -1.54 13.96
CA LEU A 68 -13.35 -0.43 13.13
C LEU A 68 -11.90 -0.69 12.66
N GLY A 69 -11.04 -1.16 13.57
CA GLY A 69 -9.68 -1.59 13.22
C GLY A 69 -9.65 -2.71 12.18
N THR A 70 -10.62 -3.64 12.21
CA THR A 70 -10.76 -4.70 11.20
C THR A 70 -11.30 -4.16 9.87
N LEU A 71 -12.23 -3.20 9.88
CA LEU A 71 -12.71 -2.52 8.67
C LEU A 71 -11.61 -1.71 7.95
N MET A 72 -10.70 -1.07 8.69
CA MET A 72 -9.53 -0.39 8.10
C MET A 72 -8.60 -1.34 7.35
N LEU A 73 -8.49 -2.61 7.79
CA LEU A 73 -7.76 -3.63 7.05
C LEU A 73 -8.49 -4.01 5.76
N LEU A 74 -9.82 -4.15 5.81
CA LEU A 74 -10.62 -4.40 4.61
C LEU A 74 -10.48 -3.27 3.58
N TRP A 75 -10.51 -2.03 4.04
CA TRP A 75 -10.21 -0.86 3.20
C TRP A 75 -8.82 -0.98 2.56
N THR A 76 -7.80 -1.27 3.37
CA THR A 76 -6.42 -1.40 2.90
C THR A 76 -6.27 -2.48 1.83
N VAL A 77 -6.83 -3.67 2.07
CA VAL A 77 -6.80 -4.77 1.10
C VAL A 77 -7.57 -4.39 -0.16
N SER A 78 -8.71 -3.70 -0.04
CA SER A 78 -9.45 -3.20 -1.19
C SER A 78 -8.61 -2.22 -2.04
N ALA A 79 -7.91 -1.27 -1.41
CA ALA A 79 -7.01 -0.35 -2.10
C ALA A 79 -5.85 -1.08 -2.80
N LEU A 80 -5.30 -2.14 -2.18
CA LEU A 80 -4.28 -2.99 -2.79
C LEU A 80 -4.82 -3.78 -3.98
N ILE A 81 -6.06 -4.29 -3.91
CA ILE A 81 -6.71 -4.95 -5.06
C ILE A 81 -6.87 -3.97 -6.22
N VAL A 82 -7.29 -2.73 -5.96
CA VAL A 82 -7.39 -1.70 -7.01
C VAL A 82 -6.03 -1.40 -7.63
N ALA A 83 -4.98 -1.33 -6.81
CA ALA A 83 -3.61 -1.17 -7.31
C ALA A 83 -3.19 -2.35 -8.19
N GLU A 84 -3.53 -3.57 -7.79
CA GLU A 84 -3.24 -4.81 -8.51
C GLU A 84 -3.98 -4.87 -9.87
N ILE A 85 -5.26 -4.52 -9.90
CA ILE A 85 -6.05 -4.43 -11.13
C ILE A 85 -5.41 -3.42 -12.09
N ARG A 86 -5.05 -2.22 -11.59
CA ARG A 86 -4.41 -1.18 -12.41
C ARG A 86 -3.07 -1.64 -13.00
N TYR A 87 -2.31 -2.44 -12.27
CA TYR A 87 -1.08 -3.04 -12.77
C TYR A 87 -1.36 -4.05 -13.89
N LEU A 88 -2.35 -4.93 -13.70
CA LEU A 88 -2.76 -5.93 -14.70
C LEU A 88 -3.33 -5.29 -15.98
N GLU A 89 -3.95 -4.12 -15.88
CA GLU A 89 -4.41 -3.30 -17.01
C GLU A 89 -3.25 -2.60 -17.77
N GLY A 90 -2.00 -2.79 -17.35
CA GLY A 90 -0.82 -2.19 -17.95
C GLY A 90 -0.52 -0.76 -17.46
N GLY A 91 -1.24 -0.29 -16.43
CA GLY A 91 -0.97 0.97 -15.76
C GLY A 91 0.25 0.90 -14.84
N LYS A 92 0.85 2.06 -14.55
CA LYS A 92 1.92 2.14 -13.53
C LYS A 92 1.31 2.09 -12.12
N LEU A 93 1.98 1.39 -11.21
CA LEU A 93 1.66 1.45 -9.78
C LEU A 93 2.09 2.80 -9.22
N GLY A 94 1.12 3.67 -8.95
CA GLY A 94 1.38 4.96 -8.30
C GLY A 94 1.87 4.78 -6.87
N VAL A 95 3.00 5.41 -6.55
CA VAL A 95 3.58 5.42 -5.19
C VAL A 95 2.61 6.05 -4.18
N ASP A 96 1.73 6.95 -4.63
CA ASP A 96 0.66 7.56 -3.84
C ASP A 96 -0.24 6.51 -3.17
N THR A 97 -0.65 5.47 -3.90
CA THR A 97 -1.56 4.44 -3.40
C THR A 97 -0.89 3.60 -2.31
N PHE A 98 0.41 3.34 -2.46
CA PHE A 98 1.17 2.61 -1.45
C PHE A 98 1.34 3.40 -0.15
N VAL A 99 1.60 4.71 -0.27
CA VAL A 99 1.75 5.58 0.89
C VAL A 99 0.41 5.80 1.60
N GLU A 100 -0.68 5.92 0.85
CA GLU A 100 -2.04 5.98 1.41
C GLU A 100 -2.36 4.73 2.24
N VAL A 101 -2.09 3.55 1.67
CA VAL A 101 -2.23 2.27 2.38
C VAL A 101 -1.36 2.22 3.64
N ALA A 102 -0.08 2.60 3.55
CA ALA A 102 0.82 2.61 4.69
C ALA A 102 0.33 3.55 5.81
N LEU A 103 -0.18 4.73 5.44
CA LEU A 103 -0.75 5.68 6.39
C LEU A 103 -1.96 5.08 7.12
N VAL A 104 -2.92 4.48 6.39
CA VAL A 104 -4.11 3.85 6.98
C VAL A 104 -3.72 2.73 7.97
N VAL A 105 -2.72 1.92 7.65
CA VAL A 105 -2.25 0.85 8.54
C VAL A 105 -1.65 1.40 9.83
N VAL A 106 -0.89 2.49 9.76
CA VAL A 106 -0.33 3.10 10.97
C VAL A 106 -1.41 3.83 11.78
N LEU A 107 -2.34 4.53 11.14
CA LEU A 107 -3.50 5.13 11.80
C LEU A 107 -4.34 4.09 12.54
N ARG A 108 -4.54 2.90 11.95
CA ARG A 108 -5.20 1.78 12.63
C ARG A 108 -4.50 1.45 13.95
N LYS A 109 -3.17 1.42 13.99
CA LYS A 109 -2.43 1.10 15.21
C LYS A 109 -2.56 2.18 16.27
N VAL A 110 -2.50 3.45 15.86
CA VAL A 110 -2.76 4.60 16.74
C VAL A 110 -4.15 4.52 17.38
N ILE A 111 -5.20 4.23 16.62
CA ILE A 111 -6.58 4.15 17.14
C ILE A 111 -6.79 2.92 18.03
N THR A 112 -6.12 1.80 17.74
CA THR A 112 -6.33 0.53 18.45
C THR A 112 -5.44 0.34 19.69
N LEU A 113 -4.39 1.15 19.86
CA LEU A 113 -3.50 1.08 21.03
C LEU A 113 -4.19 1.43 22.36
N PRO A 114 -4.88 2.58 22.49
CA PRO A 114 -5.48 2.99 23.77
C PRO A 114 -6.59 2.06 24.24
N VAL A 115 -7.24 1.36 23.30
CA VAL A 115 -8.36 0.47 23.63
C VAL A 115 -7.90 -0.89 24.14
N LEU A 116 -6.72 -1.37 23.73
CA LEU A 116 -6.20 -2.69 24.10
C LEU A 116 -5.43 -2.68 25.43
N GLU A 117 -4.88 -1.54 25.82
CA GLU A 117 -3.99 -1.44 26.99
C GLU A 117 -4.51 -0.42 28.01
N ILE A 118 -4.53 -0.82 29.28
CA ILE A 118 -5.07 0.02 30.38
C ILE A 118 -4.12 1.19 30.70
N ALA A 119 -2.85 1.12 30.28
CA ALA A 119 -1.88 2.23 30.25
C ALA A 119 -0.65 1.83 29.42
N PRO A 120 -0.63 2.03 28.09
CA PRO A 120 0.56 1.79 27.29
C PRO A 120 1.73 2.66 27.79
N PRO A 121 2.97 2.15 27.83
CA PRO A 121 4.13 2.96 28.20
C PRO A 121 4.26 4.13 27.22
N MET A 122 4.46 5.34 27.74
CA MET A 122 4.50 6.58 26.95
C MET A 122 5.49 6.52 25.77
N GLN A 123 6.56 5.73 25.90
CA GLN A 123 7.55 5.55 24.86
C GLN A 123 7.00 4.80 23.63
N GLU A 124 6.11 3.82 23.82
CA GLU A 124 5.48 3.08 22.72
C GLU A 124 4.46 3.95 21.99
N VAL A 125 3.64 4.70 22.73
CA VAL A 125 2.69 5.66 22.14
C VAL A 125 3.45 6.68 21.30
N LEU A 126 4.53 7.27 21.83
CA LEU A 126 5.33 8.27 21.13
C LEU A 126 6.01 7.70 19.87
N LEU A 127 6.43 6.44 19.89
CA LEU A 127 7.03 5.77 18.73
C LEU A 127 6.01 5.60 17.60
N TRP A 128 4.82 5.10 17.90
CA TRP A 128 3.77 4.85 16.91
C TRP A 128 3.17 6.16 16.37
N GLU A 129 2.93 7.14 17.23
CA GLU A 129 2.48 8.48 16.84
C GLU A 129 3.55 9.20 16.02
N GLY A 130 4.82 9.14 16.43
CA GLY A 130 5.93 9.69 15.67
C GLY A 130 6.10 9.05 14.29
N GLY A 131 5.95 7.73 14.21
CA GLY A 131 5.93 7.00 12.94
C GLY A 131 4.76 7.40 12.04
N ALA A 132 3.57 7.57 12.61
CA ALA A 132 2.38 8.05 11.89
C ALA A 132 2.60 9.45 11.30
N LEU A 133 3.16 10.35 12.10
CA LEU A 133 3.50 11.71 11.67
C LEU A 133 4.55 11.70 10.55
N LEU A 134 5.62 10.90 10.68
CA LEU A 134 6.64 10.79 9.64
C LEU A 134 6.08 10.25 8.32
N LEU A 135 5.20 9.25 8.36
CA LEU A 135 4.53 8.74 7.16
C LEU A 135 3.56 9.77 6.56
N GLY A 136 2.84 10.53 7.40
CA GLY A 136 2.01 11.64 6.94
C GLY A 136 2.83 12.73 6.24
N ILE A 137 4.01 13.07 6.76
CA ILE A 137 4.95 13.99 6.11
C ILE A 137 5.43 13.41 4.79
N LEU A 138 5.82 12.14 4.74
CA LEU A 138 6.25 11.46 3.51
C LEU A 138 5.15 11.51 2.44
N TYR A 139 3.89 11.27 2.83
CA TYR A 139 2.73 11.39 1.94
C TYR A 139 2.62 12.79 1.34
N LEU A 140 2.72 13.84 2.16
CA LEU A 140 2.66 15.23 1.68
C LEU A 140 3.80 15.56 0.72
N VAL A 141 5.03 15.11 1.03
CA VAL A 141 6.20 15.34 0.16
C VAL A 141 6.02 14.67 -1.20
N ILE A 142 5.58 13.40 -1.22
CA ILE A 142 5.34 12.67 -2.47
C ILE A 142 4.21 13.33 -3.26
N ARG A 143 3.12 13.71 -2.60
CA ARG A 143 1.99 14.40 -3.23
C ARG A 143 2.40 15.74 -3.83
N TRP A 144 3.29 16.48 -3.17
CA TRP A 144 3.82 17.74 -3.70
C TRP A 144 4.80 17.51 -4.85
N ALA A 145 5.67 16.51 -4.77
CA ALA A 145 6.59 16.16 -5.85
C ALA A 145 5.84 15.80 -7.13
N GLN A 146 4.82 14.95 -7.03
CA GLN A 146 3.97 14.57 -8.16
C GLN A 146 3.21 15.76 -8.77
N ARG A 147 2.70 16.69 -7.95
CA ARG A 147 2.06 17.91 -8.46
C ARG A 147 3.03 18.74 -9.30
N ARG A 148 4.27 18.91 -8.82
CA ARG A 148 5.30 19.70 -9.54
C ARG A 148 5.72 19.05 -10.86
N GLU A 149 5.76 17.73 -10.92
CA GLU A 149 6.04 17.00 -12.17
C GLU A 149 4.90 17.20 -13.19
N ASN A 150 3.65 17.10 -12.75
CA ASN A 150 2.50 17.34 -13.62
C ASN A 150 2.41 18.81 -14.11
N ASP A 151 2.80 19.78 -13.27
CA ASP A 151 2.82 21.20 -13.62
C ASP A 151 4.00 21.56 -14.54
N ALA A 152 5.08 20.77 -14.53
CA ALA A 152 6.23 20.95 -15.42
C ALA A 152 5.99 20.43 -16.85
N ASP A 153 5.00 19.54 -17.04
CA ASP A 153 4.75 18.83 -18.30
C ASP A 153 3.48 19.31 -19.06
N GLY A 154 2.89 20.47 -18.73
CA GLY A 154 1.88 21.10 -19.59
C GLY A 154 1.47 22.55 -19.26
N PRO A 155 0.99 23.38 -20.23
CA PRO A 155 1.05 23.27 -21.68
C PRO A 155 1.97 24.33 -22.29
N GLY A 156 3.06 23.91 -22.94
CA GLY A 156 3.71 24.69 -23.99
C GLY A 156 2.85 24.71 -25.26
N THR A 157 1.73 25.44 -25.24
CA THR A 157 1.01 25.75 -26.47
C THR A 157 1.69 26.93 -27.15
N GLY A 158 2.21 26.66 -28.34
CA GLY A 158 2.67 27.68 -29.27
C GLY A 158 1.60 28.75 -29.45
N LYS A 159 1.95 29.99 -29.12
CA LYS A 159 1.36 31.14 -29.80
C LYS A 159 2.04 31.24 -31.17
N SER A 160 1.41 30.60 -32.15
CA SER A 160 1.51 31.03 -33.53
C SER A 160 0.55 32.19 -33.73
N THR A 161 1.09 33.40 -33.61
CA THR A 161 0.62 34.64 -34.26
C THR A 161 1.82 35.56 -34.39
#